data_AF-A0A7K0M2T7-F1
#
_entry.id   AF-A0A7K0M2T7-F1
#
_cell.length_a   1.000
_cell.length_b   1.000
_cell.length_c   1.000
_cell.angle_alpha   90.00
_cell.angle_beta   90.00
_cell.angle_gamma   90.00
#
_symmetry.space_group_name_H-M   'P 1'
#
loop_
_entity.id
_entity.type
_entity.pdbx_description
1 polymer ?
#
loop_
_entity_poly.entity_id
_entity_poly.type
_entity_poly.pdbx_seq_one_letter_code
_entity_poly.pdbx_strand_id
1 'polypeptide(L)'
;MTTPKSRETGRSWAITTAAIAGVYVLGIGIIVVAALMASNGGGSSAISESAATTVDVSLSEFKISGTLTAPAGEVSLKVTNAGTVQHNLSVEGTGAATKMLNPGETETLALGTLAEGSYKVICAVPGHQDSGMSSDLVISPAGSSASASSGDMGNMAGMDHSTSSSDSAGPTAAEYAQMDKDMLASFSTFPAKTKGLGNQPLEPVVLPDGTKQFELTAEIADWEVEPGRTVKAWTYNGTVPAPMIKVDVGDRVQIILHNHLPVNQDIHWHGLETPFAMDGVAPITQEPIAPGADFTYAFSVDRPYMAMYHPHLHGQMAVPNGMFGVFQVGDTPIAKGVTVNNVNVPADVKPAVDIPMVLNDSGVIGFSLNGKSFPATAPIVVNEGDWVAVTYYNEGLMVHPMHLHEFPQLVTAEDGFPLESPYWVDTLLVAPGQRYTVMFHATQKGTWAYHCHILNHAEKATGMFGMVTAVVVQ
;
A
#
# COMPACT_ATOMS: atom_id res chain seq x y z
N MET A 1 1.57 52.02 -32.47
CA MET A 1 0.33 52.82 -32.63
C MET A 1 -0.29 52.36 -33.95
N THR A 2 -1.43 51.69 -34.07
CA THR A 2 -2.65 51.57 -33.25
C THR A 2 -3.46 50.37 -33.79
N THR A 3 -3.77 49.38 -32.96
CA THR A 3 -5.09 48.69 -32.98
C THR A 3 -6.14 49.65 -32.36
N PRO A 4 -7.49 49.51 -32.51
CA PRO A 4 -8.27 48.27 -32.71
C PRO A 4 -9.55 48.38 -33.60
N LYS A 5 -10.23 47.26 -33.89
CA LYS A 5 -11.60 46.93 -33.42
C LYS A 5 -12.27 45.81 -34.25
N SER A 6 -12.79 44.85 -33.48
CA SER A 6 -13.72 43.79 -33.85
C SER A 6 -15.07 44.33 -34.32
N ARG A 7 -15.77 43.52 -35.14
CA ARG A 7 -17.18 43.75 -35.49
C ARG A 7 -17.95 42.45 -35.29
N GLU A 8 -18.72 42.44 -34.21
CA GLU A 8 -19.85 41.55 -33.99
C GLU A 8 -21.00 41.93 -34.93
N THR A 9 -21.75 40.93 -35.40
CA THR A 9 -23.17 41.09 -35.74
C THR A 9 -23.93 39.87 -35.26
N GLY A 10 -24.64 40.02 -34.15
CA GLY A 10 -25.64 39.06 -33.70
C GLY A 10 -26.94 39.19 -34.49
N ARG A 11 -27.71 38.10 -34.50
CA ARG A 11 -29.17 38.15 -34.58
C ARG A 11 -29.75 36.87 -33.98
N SER A 12 -30.41 37.04 -32.84
CA SER A 12 -31.33 36.09 -32.22
C SER A 12 -32.62 35.98 -33.04
N TRP A 13 -33.40 34.91 -32.84
CA TRP A 13 -34.81 34.96 -32.38
C TRP A 13 -35.40 33.54 -32.24
N ALA A 14 -36.06 33.36 -31.08
CA ALA A 14 -37.28 32.57 -30.83
C ALA A 14 -37.26 31.02 -30.79
N ILE A 15 -37.29 30.58 -29.54
CA ILE A 15 -37.90 29.38 -28.94
C ILE A 15 -39.20 28.91 -29.63
N THR A 16 -39.32 27.61 -29.87
CA THR A 16 -40.62 26.90 -29.88
C THR A 16 -40.46 25.50 -29.33
N THR A 17 -41.26 25.21 -28.31
CA THR A 17 -41.43 23.97 -27.56
C THR A 17 -42.22 22.94 -28.36
N ALA A 18 -41.77 21.68 -28.39
CA ALA A 18 -42.65 20.53 -28.60
C ALA A 18 -41.99 19.26 -28.03
N ALA A 19 -42.56 18.78 -26.91
CA ALA A 19 -42.26 17.48 -26.32
C ALA A 19 -43.00 16.37 -27.09
N ILE A 20 -42.34 15.23 -27.33
CA ILE A 20 -43.01 13.96 -27.63
C ILE A 20 -42.47 12.90 -26.69
N ALA A 21 -43.39 12.40 -25.88
CA ALA A 21 -43.26 11.28 -24.97
C ALA A 21 -43.26 9.96 -25.73
N GLY A 22 -42.34 9.05 -25.36
CA GLY A 22 -42.38 7.63 -25.72
C GLY A 22 -42.88 6.83 -24.52
N VAL A 23 -44.06 6.24 -24.68
CA VAL A 23 -44.81 5.44 -23.71
C VAL A 23 -44.25 4.02 -23.63
N TYR A 24 -44.00 3.52 -22.41
CA TYR A 24 -44.16 2.10 -22.07
C TYR A 24 -44.97 2.01 -20.77
N VAL A 25 -46.14 1.36 -20.85
CA VAL A 25 -47.07 1.09 -19.76
C VAL A 25 -47.23 -0.43 -19.65
N LEU A 26 -47.55 -0.85 -18.42
CA LEU A 26 -48.02 -2.15 -17.92
C LEU A 26 -46.93 -3.11 -17.39
N GLY A 27 -47.03 -3.65 -16.16
CA GLY A 27 -48.19 -3.72 -15.28
C GLY A 27 -47.84 -3.95 -13.80
N ILE A 28 -48.67 -3.35 -12.96
CA ILE A 28 -48.79 -3.58 -11.52
C ILE A 28 -49.60 -4.87 -11.32
N GLY A 29 -49.14 -5.72 -10.40
CA GLY A 29 -49.91 -6.84 -9.86
C GLY A 29 -49.69 -6.96 -8.35
N ILE A 30 -50.33 -6.07 -7.58
CA ILE A 30 -50.51 -6.23 -6.13
C ILE A 30 -51.73 -7.13 -5.94
N ILE A 31 -51.55 -8.30 -5.32
CA ILE A 31 -52.64 -9.07 -4.73
C ILE A 31 -52.34 -9.19 -3.24
N VAL A 32 -53.12 -8.47 -2.44
CA VAL A 32 -53.31 -8.69 -1.00
C VAL A 32 -54.48 -9.66 -0.86
N VAL A 33 -54.25 -10.80 -0.24
CA VAL A 33 -55.33 -11.62 0.35
C VAL A 33 -54.92 -11.94 1.78
N ALA A 34 -55.63 -11.33 2.73
CA ALA A 34 -55.66 -11.73 4.12
C ALA A 34 -57.00 -12.46 4.36
N ALA A 35 -56.94 -13.69 4.89
CA ALA A 35 -58.04 -14.34 5.57
C ALA A 35 -57.50 -15.36 6.59
N LEU A 36 -57.73 -15.08 7.87
CA LEU A 36 -57.63 -16.02 8.98
C LEU A 36 -58.73 -17.10 8.88
N MET A 37 -58.45 -18.32 9.33
CA MET A 37 -59.33 -19.18 10.14
C MET A 37 -58.51 -20.31 10.80
N ALA A 38 -58.97 -20.75 11.98
CA ALA A 38 -58.22 -21.45 13.01
C ALA A 38 -58.18 -22.99 12.92
N SER A 39 -57.18 -23.53 13.65
CA SER A 39 -57.10 -24.81 14.39
C SER A 39 -57.46 -26.14 13.72
N ASN A 40 -56.48 -27.06 13.66
CA ASN A 40 -56.54 -28.28 14.46
C ASN A 40 -55.16 -28.98 14.52
N GLY A 41 -54.83 -29.46 15.72
CA GLY A 41 -53.54 -30.09 16.03
C GLY A 41 -53.41 -31.53 15.55
N GLY A 42 -52.15 -31.94 15.41
CA GLY A 42 -51.73 -33.32 15.26
C GLY A 42 -50.24 -33.39 15.57
N GLY A 43 -49.91 -33.86 16.77
CA GLY A 43 -48.54 -33.94 17.26
C GLY A 43 -47.69 -34.90 16.44
N SER A 44 -46.50 -34.43 16.07
CA SER A 44 -45.35 -35.27 15.75
C SER A 44 -44.22 -34.83 16.65
N SER A 45 -43.59 -35.78 17.33
CA SER A 45 -42.49 -35.59 18.26
C SER A 45 -41.35 -34.84 17.57
N ALA A 46 -41.22 -33.55 17.88
CA ALA A 46 -40.07 -32.76 17.47
C ALA A 46 -38.85 -33.28 18.23
N ILE A 47 -37.93 -33.90 17.48
CA ILE A 47 -36.53 -33.89 17.85
C ILE A 47 -36.17 -32.41 17.95
N SER A 48 -35.72 -31.97 19.12
CA SER A 48 -35.31 -30.58 19.33
C SER A 48 -34.01 -30.35 18.54
N GLU A 49 -34.12 -30.08 17.24
CA GLU A 49 -33.03 -29.47 16.48
C GLU A 49 -32.72 -28.13 17.13
N SER A 50 -31.49 -27.98 17.59
CA SER A 50 -30.95 -26.69 18.02
C SER A 50 -31.06 -25.75 16.83
N ALA A 51 -31.92 -24.73 16.88
CA ALA A 51 -32.08 -23.80 15.78
C ALA A 51 -30.72 -23.16 15.43
N ALA A 52 -30.30 -23.31 14.17
CA ALA A 52 -29.04 -22.76 13.68
C ALA A 52 -29.01 -21.24 13.91
N THR A 53 -27.97 -20.76 14.57
CA THR A 53 -27.80 -19.32 14.79
C THR A 53 -27.30 -18.68 13.52
N THR A 54 -28.09 -17.80 12.93
CA THR A 54 -27.67 -16.99 11.78
C THR A 54 -27.23 -15.61 12.22
N VAL A 55 -26.05 -15.19 11.79
CA VAL A 55 -25.47 -13.88 12.11
C VAL A 55 -25.26 -13.07 10.83
N ASP A 56 -25.64 -11.78 10.85
CA ASP A 56 -25.45 -10.89 9.71
C ASP A 56 -24.01 -10.40 9.62
N VAL A 57 -23.46 -10.44 8.40
CA VAL A 57 -22.11 -9.99 8.04
C VAL A 57 -22.19 -9.10 6.81
N SER A 58 -21.48 -7.98 6.82
CA SER A 58 -21.41 -7.01 5.75
C SER A 58 -19.96 -6.81 5.29
N LEU A 59 -19.73 -6.96 3.99
CA LEU A 59 -18.46 -6.74 3.32
C LEU A 59 -18.47 -5.37 2.67
N SER A 60 -17.43 -4.58 2.88
CA SER A 60 -17.16 -3.36 2.11
C SER A 60 -15.65 -3.28 1.85
N GLU A 61 -15.23 -2.32 1.04
CA GLU A 61 -13.80 -2.11 0.75
C GLU A 61 -13.01 -2.09 2.05
N PHE A 62 -12.04 -3.01 2.14
CA PHE A 62 -11.09 -3.13 3.25
C PHE A 62 -11.71 -3.43 4.62
N LYS A 63 -12.98 -3.86 4.68
CA LYS A 63 -13.66 -4.14 5.95
C LYS A 63 -14.63 -5.32 5.89
N ILE A 64 -14.54 -6.19 6.89
CA ILE A 64 -15.59 -7.17 7.25
C ILE A 64 -16.25 -6.66 8.53
N SER A 65 -17.56 -6.49 8.53
CA SER A 65 -18.34 -5.94 9.64
C SER A 65 -19.60 -6.76 9.91
N GLY A 66 -20.23 -6.56 11.06
CA GLY A 66 -21.42 -7.31 11.47
C GLY A 66 -21.29 -7.83 12.89
N THR A 67 -22.22 -8.69 13.31
CA THR A 67 -22.28 -9.14 14.70
C THR A 67 -21.21 -10.17 15.06
N LEU A 68 -20.59 -10.85 14.06
CA LEU A 68 -19.40 -11.74 14.15
C LEU A 68 -19.21 -12.53 15.46
N THR A 69 -20.32 -12.90 16.09
CA THR A 69 -20.38 -13.59 17.37
C THR A 69 -21.59 -14.49 17.35
N ALA A 70 -21.42 -15.75 17.75
CA ALA A 70 -22.51 -16.71 17.85
C ALA A 70 -22.29 -17.66 19.04
N PRO A 71 -23.34 -18.27 19.62
CA PRO A 71 -23.16 -19.36 20.57
C PRO A 71 -22.63 -20.62 19.86
N ALA A 72 -21.91 -21.45 20.59
CA ALA A 72 -21.45 -22.77 20.16
C ALA A 72 -22.66 -23.63 19.78
N GLY A 73 -22.54 -24.33 18.65
CA GLY A 73 -23.67 -25.00 18.03
C GLY A 73 -23.68 -24.80 16.52
N GLU A 74 -24.83 -25.03 15.90
CA GLU A 74 -25.00 -24.85 14.46
C GLU A 74 -25.04 -23.35 14.09
N VAL A 75 -24.12 -22.90 13.24
CA VAL A 75 -23.94 -21.48 12.88
C VAL A 75 -24.02 -21.27 11.37
N SER A 76 -24.65 -20.17 10.96
CA SER A 76 -24.67 -19.68 9.58
C SER A 76 -24.37 -18.18 9.54
N LEU A 77 -23.75 -17.71 8.47
CA LEU A 77 -23.49 -16.28 8.24
C LEU A 77 -24.33 -15.79 7.07
N LYS A 78 -25.13 -14.74 7.27
CA LYS A 78 -25.79 -14.03 6.18
C LYS A 78 -24.90 -12.88 5.72
N VAL A 79 -24.17 -13.12 4.64
CA VAL A 79 -23.11 -12.26 4.14
C VAL A 79 -23.66 -11.35 3.04
N THR A 80 -23.55 -10.04 3.19
CA THR A 80 -23.96 -9.05 2.19
C THR A 80 -22.75 -8.26 1.73
N ASN A 81 -22.58 -8.09 0.42
CA ASN A 81 -21.62 -7.13 -0.10
C ASN A 81 -22.26 -5.73 -0.16
N ALA A 82 -21.89 -4.85 0.77
CA ALA A 82 -22.31 -3.46 0.82
C ALA A 82 -21.30 -2.49 0.15
N GLY A 83 -20.18 -3.00 -0.34
CA GLY A 83 -19.17 -2.24 -1.08
C GLY A 83 -19.54 -2.00 -2.54
N THR A 84 -18.62 -1.37 -3.24
CA THR A 84 -18.66 -1.04 -4.67
C THR A 84 -17.89 -2.02 -5.57
N VAL A 85 -17.00 -2.83 -5.00
CA VAL A 85 -16.26 -3.90 -5.70
C VAL A 85 -16.73 -5.30 -5.29
N GLN A 86 -16.30 -6.34 -6.01
CA GLN A 86 -16.66 -7.72 -5.68
C GLN A 86 -15.91 -8.23 -4.45
N HIS A 87 -16.60 -9.01 -3.61
CA HIS A 87 -16.02 -9.62 -2.41
C HIS A 87 -16.54 -11.06 -2.23
N ASN A 88 -15.78 -11.88 -1.52
CA ASN A 88 -16.30 -13.12 -0.92
C ASN A 88 -15.92 -13.17 0.57
N LEU A 89 -16.50 -14.11 1.30
CA LEU A 89 -16.14 -14.38 2.68
C LEU A 89 -15.74 -15.86 2.81
N SER A 90 -14.59 -16.13 3.41
CA SER A 90 -14.15 -17.47 3.81
C SER A 90 -13.87 -17.52 5.30
N VAL A 91 -14.12 -18.68 5.92
CA VAL A 91 -13.83 -18.95 7.33
C VAL A 91 -12.70 -19.97 7.40
N GLU A 92 -11.52 -19.54 7.82
CA GLU A 92 -10.32 -20.38 7.87
C GLU A 92 -10.53 -21.60 8.77
N GLY A 93 -9.95 -22.74 8.37
CA GLY A 93 -10.07 -24.00 9.10
C GLY A 93 -11.39 -24.76 8.93
N THR A 94 -12.44 -24.13 8.36
CA THR A 94 -13.74 -24.80 8.12
C THR A 94 -13.93 -25.26 6.66
N GLY A 95 -13.17 -24.68 5.72
CA GLY A 95 -13.36 -24.89 4.28
C GLY A 95 -14.59 -24.20 3.70
N ALA A 96 -15.38 -23.48 4.51
CA ALA A 96 -16.56 -22.76 4.08
C ALA A 96 -16.18 -21.41 3.44
N ALA A 97 -16.79 -21.12 2.29
CA ALA A 97 -16.69 -19.83 1.63
C ALA A 97 -17.97 -19.52 0.85
N THR A 98 -18.34 -18.23 0.76
CA THR A 98 -19.36 -17.77 -0.17
C THR A 98 -18.84 -17.84 -1.60
N LYS A 99 -19.74 -17.72 -2.58
CA LYS A 99 -19.33 -17.34 -3.93
C LYS A 99 -18.81 -15.88 -3.95
N MET A 100 -18.30 -15.44 -5.08
CA MET A 100 -18.02 -14.02 -5.32
C MET A 100 -19.34 -13.23 -5.40
N LEU A 101 -19.52 -12.29 -4.49
CA LEU A 101 -20.71 -11.45 -4.36
C LEU A 101 -20.50 -10.11 -5.09
N ASN A 102 -21.44 -9.74 -5.95
CA ASN A 102 -21.49 -8.41 -6.56
C ASN A 102 -21.96 -7.34 -5.54
N PRO A 103 -21.71 -6.04 -5.79
CA PRO A 103 -22.29 -4.97 -4.98
C PRO A 103 -23.80 -5.13 -4.78
N GLY A 104 -24.23 -5.13 -3.52
CA GLY A 104 -25.62 -5.33 -3.09
C GLY A 104 -26.08 -6.80 -3.02
N GLU A 105 -25.24 -7.77 -3.35
CA GLU A 105 -25.59 -9.19 -3.33
C GLU A 105 -25.42 -9.80 -1.92
N THR A 106 -26.35 -10.68 -1.54
CA THR A 106 -26.35 -11.40 -0.25
C THR A 106 -26.36 -12.91 -0.47
N GLU A 107 -25.59 -13.64 0.35
CA GLU A 107 -25.57 -15.10 0.41
C GLU A 107 -25.54 -15.58 1.88
N THR A 108 -26.22 -16.70 2.18
CA THR A 108 -26.11 -17.35 3.49
C THR A 108 -25.11 -18.50 3.42
N LEU A 109 -24.00 -18.37 4.14
CA LEU A 109 -22.95 -19.37 4.29
C LEU A 109 -23.22 -20.24 5.53
N ALA A 110 -23.54 -21.51 5.33
CA ALA A 110 -23.67 -22.47 6.43
C ALA A 110 -22.28 -22.94 6.89
N LEU A 111 -21.97 -22.78 8.18
CA LEU A 111 -20.69 -23.22 8.78
C LEU A 111 -20.80 -24.57 9.50
N GLY A 112 -22.03 -25.06 9.71
CA GLY A 112 -22.28 -26.27 10.48
C GLY A 112 -22.06 -26.05 11.98
N THR A 113 -21.78 -27.13 12.71
CA THR A 113 -21.55 -27.06 14.16
C THR A 113 -20.16 -26.56 14.49
N LEU A 114 -20.06 -25.39 15.11
CA LEU A 114 -18.80 -24.82 15.57
C LEU A 114 -18.65 -24.95 17.10
N ALA A 115 -17.45 -25.33 17.54
CA ALA A 115 -17.08 -25.32 18.94
C ALA A 115 -16.72 -23.89 19.39
N GLU A 116 -16.71 -23.66 20.70
CA GLU A 116 -16.19 -22.43 21.29
C GLU A 116 -14.78 -22.12 20.78
N GLY A 117 -14.55 -20.87 20.41
CA GLY A 117 -13.27 -20.43 19.85
C GLY A 117 -13.40 -19.23 18.94
N SER A 118 -12.26 -18.67 18.55
CA SER A 118 -12.18 -17.62 17.53
C SER A 118 -11.80 -18.24 16.18
N TYR A 119 -12.58 -17.93 15.15
CA TYR A 119 -12.37 -18.40 13.78
C TYR A 119 -12.07 -17.20 12.91
N LYS A 120 -10.93 -17.21 12.23
CA LYS A 120 -10.57 -16.11 11.33
C LYS A 120 -11.47 -16.12 10.10
N VAL A 121 -12.09 -14.98 9.82
CA VAL A 121 -12.85 -14.73 8.60
C VAL A 121 -12.09 -13.76 7.70
N ILE A 122 -12.03 -14.05 6.40
CA ILE A 122 -11.25 -13.28 5.43
C ILE A 122 -12.03 -13.06 4.14
N CYS A 123 -11.68 -12.02 3.40
CA CYS A 123 -11.96 -11.92 1.98
C CYS A 123 -10.80 -12.55 1.22
N ALA A 124 -11.07 -13.61 0.44
CA ALA A 124 -10.04 -14.34 -0.30
C ALA A 124 -9.69 -13.69 -1.65
N VAL A 125 -10.28 -12.53 -1.96
CA VAL A 125 -9.87 -11.73 -3.11
C VAL A 125 -8.42 -11.29 -2.90
N PRO A 126 -7.52 -11.51 -3.87
CA PRO A 126 -6.11 -11.16 -3.73
C PRO A 126 -5.89 -9.72 -3.24
N GLY A 127 -5.07 -9.56 -2.20
CA GLY A 127 -4.75 -8.27 -1.58
C GLY A 127 -5.81 -7.73 -0.60
N HIS A 128 -7.06 -8.20 -0.64
CA HIS A 128 -8.12 -7.64 0.20
C HIS A 128 -7.94 -7.98 1.68
N GLN A 129 -7.52 -9.21 2.00
CA GLN A 129 -7.18 -9.61 3.37
C GLN A 129 -6.07 -8.73 3.95
N ASP A 130 -4.99 -8.56 3.20
CA ASP A 130 -3.81 -7.78 3.62
C ASP A 130 -4.13 -6.29 3.74
N SER A 131 -5.10 -5.80 2.96
CA SER A 131 -5.62 -4.45 3.06
C SER A 131 -6.69 -4.26 4.15
N GLY A 132 -6.98 -5.28 4.98
CA GLY A 132 -7.84 -5.14 6.16
C GLY A 132 -9.16 -5.93 6.13
N MET A 133 -9.47 -6.66 5.04
CA MET A 133 -10.62 -7.56 5.00
C MET A 133 -10.35 -8.89 5.72
N SER A 134 -9.96 -8.80 7.00
CA SER A 134 -9.89 -9.91 7.94
C SER A 134 -10.60 -9.50 9.22
N SER A 135 -11.33 -10.43 9.81
CA SER A 135 -11.93 -10.28 11.14
C SER A 135 -11.98 -11.63 11.84
N ASP A 136 -12.50 -11.66 13.06
CA ASP A 136 -12.63 -12.87 13.85
C ASP A 136 -14.11 -13.13 14.15
N LEU A 137 -14.59 -14.33 13.84
CA LEU A 137 -15.88 -14.86 14.27
C LEU A 137 -15.71 -15.53 15.64
N VAL A 138 -16.33 -14.97 16.67
CA VAL A 138 -16.21 -15.48 18.04
C VAL A 138 -17.38 -16.41 18.38
N ILE A 139 -17.07 -17.66 18.67
CA ILE A 139 -18.05 -18.65 19.13
C ILE A 139 -17.98 -18.77 20.65
N SER A 140 -19.07 -18.38 21.33
CA SER A 140 -19.19 -18.33 22.80
C SER A 140 -19.91 -19.57 23.37
N PRO A 141 -19.82 -19.87 24.68
CA PRO A 141 -20.56 -20.99 25.28
C PRO A 141 -22.08 -20.92 25.05
N ALA A 142 -22.71 -22.06 24.79
CA ALA A 142 -24.15 -22.16 24.56
C ALA A 142 -24.95 -21.72 25.81
N GLY A 143 -25.79 -20.67 25.66
CA GLY A 143 -26.63 -20.14 26.74
C GLY A 143 -26.30 -18.72 27.20
N SER A 144 -25.25 -18.09 26.65
CA SER A 144 -24.96 -16.68 26.88
C SER A 144 -25.67 -15.82 25.83
N SER A 145 -26.71 -15.09 26.20
CA SER A 145 -27.34 -14.09 25.32
C SER A 145 -26.35 -12.95 25.07
N ALA A 146 -25.93 -12.79 23.81
CA ALA A 146 -24.98 -11.77 23.38
C ALA A 146 -25.56 -10.36 23.51
N SER A 147 -24.87 -9.49 24.25
CA SER A 147 -24.91 -8.04 24.03
C SER A 147 -23.90 -7.75 22.93
N ALA A 148 -24.36 -7.14 21.84
CA ALA A 148 -23.52 -6.81 20.68
C ALA A 148 -22.48 -5.75 21.06
N SER A 149 -21.19 -6.07 20.94
CA SER A 149 -20.13 -5.07 20.84
C SER A 149 -19.62 -5.05 19.40
N SER A 150 -20.05 -4.05 18.64
CA SER A 150 -19.43 -3.70 17.36
C SER A 150 -18.01 -3.20 17.62
N GLY A 151 -17.00 -3.91 17.09
CA GLY A 151 -15.64 -3.40 16.98
C GLY A 151 -15.61 -2.20 16.05
N ASP A 152 -15.61 -1.02 16.64
CA ASP A 152 -15.39 0.26 15.98
C ASP A 152 -13.94 0.69 16.24
N MET A 153 -13.14 0.71 15.17
CA MET A 153 -11.83 1.36 15.14
C MET A 153 -11.77 2.14 13.83
N GLY A 154 -11.87 3.47 13.94
CA GLY A 154 -11.34 4.38 12.92
C GLY A 154 -12.36 5.20 12.12
N ASN A 155 -13.15 6.06 12.77
CA ASN A 155 -13.53 7.34 12.16
C ASN A 155 -13.82 8.39 13.25
N MET A 156 -12.92 9.35 13.46
CA MET A 156 -13.19 10.55 14.25
C MET A 156 -13.11 11.77 13.34
N ALA A 157 -14.23 12.02 12.67
CA ALA A 157 -14.59 13.33 12.15
C ALA A 157 -15.85 13.80 12.89
N GLY A 158 -15.75 14.92 13.61
CA GLY A 158 -16.88 15.68 14.13
C GLY A 158 -17.17 15.49 15.62
N MET A 159 -16.78 16.48 16.43
CA MET A 159 -17.30 16.66 17.78
C MET A 159 -18.79 17.05 17.72
N ASP A 160 -19.66 16.25 18.33
CA ASP A 160 -20.88 16.74 18.98
C ASP A 160 -21.06 16.01 20.33
N HIS A 161 -21.47 16.80 21.32
CA HIS A 161 -21.63 16.45 22.72
C HIS A 161 -22.97 15.77 22.97
N SER A 162 -22.93 14.82 23.92
CA SER A 162 -24.04 14.19 24.64
C SER A 162 -24.67 12.97 23.97
N THR A 163 -24.35 11.78 24.50
CA THR A 163 -25.20 11.07 25.46
C THR A 163 -24.49 9.79 25.91
N SER A 164 -24.71 9.42 27.17
CA SER A 164 -24.05 8.34 27.89
C SER A 164 -24.41 6.93 27.38
N SER A 165 -23.43 6.05 27.25
CA SER A 165 -23.63 4.61 27.42
C SER A 165 -22.39 3.96 28.03
N SER A 166 -22.60 3.31 29.17
CA SER A 166 -21.66 2.43 29.86
C SER A 166 -21.66 1.07 29.17
N ASP A 167 -20.52 0.70 28.56
CA ASP A 167 -19.90 -0.64 28.55
C ASP A 167 -18.82 -0.76 27.46
N SER A 168 -17.81 0.12 27.54
CA SER A 168 -16.49 -0.14 26.96
C SER A 168 -15.49 0.00 28.09
N ALA A 169 -15.29 -1.08 28.86
CA ALA A 169 -14.08 -1.14 29.66
C ALA A 169 -12.93 -1.16 28.66
N GLY A 170 -12.26 -0.02 28.47
CA GLY A 170 -11.01 0.04 27.71
C GLY A 170 -9.98 -0.92 28.30
N PRO A 171 -8.80 -1.06 27.66
CA PRO A 171 -7.77 -1.98 28.12
C PRO A 171 -7.55 -1.90 29.63
N THR A 172 -7.44 -3.06 30.26
CA THR A 172 -7.13 -3.17 31.68
C THR A 172 -5.74 -2.60 31.96
N ALA A 173 -5.47 -2.25 33.22
CA ALA A 173 -4.14 -1.81 33.62
C ALA A 173 -3.03 -2.84 33.29
N ALA A 174 -3.36 -4.13 33.30
CA ALA A 174 -2.44 -5.19 32.93
C ALA A 174 -2.15 -5.21 31.41
N GLU A 175 -3.16 -4.98 30.58
CA GLU A 175 -3.02 -4.90 29.12
C GLU A 175 -2.22 -3.66 28.72
N TYR A 176 -2.49 -2.50 29.32
CA TYR A 176 -1.64 -1.32 29.10
C TYR A 176 -0.19 -1.54 29.53
N ALA A 177 0.03 -2.20 30.68
CA ALA A 177 1.38 -2.53 31.13
C ALA A 177 2.09 -3.56 30.23
N GLN A 178 1.34 -4.44 29.55
CA GLN A 178 1.90 -5.35 28.57
C GLN A 178 2.24 -4.62 27.27
N MET A 179 1.35 -3.76 26.77
CA MET A 179 1.59 -2.90 25.61
C MET A 179 2.85 -2.06 25.79
N ASP A 180 3.04 -1.45 26.97
CA ASP A 180 4.25 -0.70 27.30
C ASP A 180 5.52 -1.56 27.21
N LYS A 181 5.49 -2.79 27.75
CA LYS A 181 6.61 -3.74 27.65
C LYS A 181 6.91 -4.12 26.20
N ASP A 182 5.88 -4.38 25.40
CA ASP A 182 6.04 -4.79 24.00
C ASP A 182 6.62 -3.65 23.16
N MET A 183 6.16 -2.41 23.38
CA MET A 183 6.73 -1.21 22.78
C MET A 183 8.22 -1.08 23.11
N LEU A 184 8.59 -1.11 24.40
CA LEU A 184 9.99 -1.00 24.81
C LEU A 184 10.86 -2.15 24.28
N ALA A 185 10.32 -3.37 24.26
CA ALA A 185 11.00 -4.54 23.71
C ALA A 185 11.28 -4.36 22.22
N SER A 186 10.30 -3.91 21.43
CA SER A 186 10.47 -3.68 19.99
C SER A 186 11.63 -2.72 19.69
N PHE A 187 11.73 -1.60 20.40
CA PHE A 187 12.84 -0.65 20.26
C PHE A 187 14.20 -1.26 20.57
N SER A 188 14.29 -2.08 21.62
CA SER A 188 15.55 -2.69 22.05
C SER A 188 16.17 -3.67 21.04
N THR A 189 15.38 -4.13 20.08
CA THR A 189 15.83 -5.06 19.04
C THR A 189 16.44 -4.36 17.82
N PHE A 190 16.29 -3.04 17.71
CA PHE A 190 16.78 -2.27 16.57
C PHE A 190 18.28 -1.91 16.71
N PRO A 191 19.09 -2.02 15.64
CA PRO A 191 18.75 -2.61 14.35
C PRO A 191 18.86 -4.15 14.38
N ALA A 192 17.80 -4.83 13.96
CA ALA A 192 17.77 -6.28 13.84
C ALA A 192 18.39 -6.72 12.51
N LYS A 193 19.03 -7.89 12.50
CA LYS A 193 19.61 -8.46 11.28
C LYS A 193 18.58 -9.31 10.55
N THR A 194 18.53 -9.16 9.24
CA THR A 194 17.78 -10.02 8.31
C THR A 194 18.69 -10.44 7.15
N LYS A 195 18.28 -11.44 6.39
CA LYS A 195 18.95 -11.86 5.15
C LYS A 195 18.62 -10.91 4.01
N GLY A 196 19.61 -10.67 3.15
CA GLY A 196 19.46 -9.83 1.95
C GLY A 196 19.42 -8.34 2.27
N LEU A 197 19.93 -7.54 1.33
CA LEU A 197 19.92 -6.08 1.37
C LEU A 197 19.41 -5.60 0.01
N GLY A 198 18.41 -4.71 0.01
CA GLY A 198 17.86 -4.14 -1.22
C GLY A 198 18.76 -3.01 -1.75
N ASN A 199 18.40 -2.45 -2.91
CA ASN A 199 19.09 -1.30 -3.53
C ASN A 199 20.62 -1.48 -3.70
N GLN A 200 21.10 -2.72 -3.83
CA GLN A 200 22.53 -2.92 -4.08
C GLN A 200 22.87 -2.47 -5.50
N PRO A 201 24.00 -1.78 -5.73
CA PRO A 201 24.41 -1.42 -7.07
C PRO A 201 24.51 -2.65 -7.96
N LEU A 202 23.90 -2.58 -9.14
CA LEU A 202 24.11 -3.54 -10.21
C LEU A 202 25.27 -3.05 -11.07
N GLU A 203 26.33 -3.83 -11.16
CA GLU A 203 27.49 -3.50 -12.00
C GLU A 203 27.25 -3.94 -13.44
N PRO A 204 27.51 -3.08 -14.46
CA PRO A 204 27.36 -3.46 -15.85
C PRO A 204 28.56 -4.21 -16.40
N VAL A 205 28.31 -5.02 -17.43
CA VAL A 205 29.35 -5.39 -18.40
C VAL A 205 29.49 -4.26 -19.41
N VAL A 206 30.69 -3.71 -19.58
CA VAL A 206 30.98 -2.70 -20.61
C VAL A 206 31.32 -3.38 -21.93
N LEU A 207 30.49 -3.18 -22.95
CA LEU A 207 30.67 -3.73 -24.30
C LEU A 207 31.77 -2.99 -25.07
N PRO A 208 32.30 -3.55 -26.19
CA PRO A 208 33.39 -2.94 -26.96
C PRO A 208 33.11 -1.53 -27.51
N ASP A 209 31.84 -1.16 -27.69
CA ASP A 209 31.40 0.16 -28.15
C ASP A 209 31.18 1.15 -26.98
N GLY A 210 31.45 0.74 -25.75
CA GLY A 210 31.24 1.52 -24.53
C GLY A 210 29.84 1.40 -23.92
N THR A 211 28.93 0.63 -24.50
CA THR A 211 27.59 0.41 -23.94
C THR A 211 27.68 -0.32 -22.60
N LYS A 212 26.99 0.18 -21.57
CA LYS A 212 26.84 -0.45 -20.26
C LYS A 212 25.66 -1.43 -20.32
N GLN A 213 25.95 -2.73 -20.30
CA GLN A 213 24.96 -3.80 -20.33
C GLN A 213 24.69 -4.37 -18.93
N PHE A 214 23.42 -4.46 -18.56
CA PHE A 214 22.94 -5.01 -17.31
C PHE A 214 22.04 -6.21 -17.57
N GLU A 215 21.99 -7.14 -16.62
CA GLU A 215 21.09 -8.28 -16.64
C GLU A 215 20.14 -8.22 -15.44
N LEU A 216 18.84 -8.23 -15.73
CA LEU A 216 17.78 -8.34 -14.74
C LEU A 216 17.06 -9.68 -14.92
N THR A 217 16.80 -10.38 -13.82
CA THR A 217 16.03 -11.62 -13.82
C THR A 217 14.77 -11.43 -13.01
N ALA A 218 13.61 -11.43 -13.66
CA ALA A 218 12.33 -11.38 -12.97
C ALA A 218 11.98 -12.77 -12.43
N GLU A 219 11.86 -12.91 -11.12
CA GLU A 219 11.61 -14.19 -10.45
C GLU A 219 10.94 -14.05 -9.09
N ILE A 220 10.34 -15.15 -8.60
CA ILE A 220 9.84 -15.23 -7.22
C ILE A 220 10.97 -15.71 -6.32
N ALA A 221 11.32 -14.92 -5.30
CA ALA A 221 12.39 -15.22 -4.36
C ALA A 221 11.93 -15.15 -2.90
N ASP A 222 12.65 -15.86 -2.03
CA ASP A 222 12.48 -15.73 -0.59
C ASP A 222 13.11 -14.42 -0.10
N TRP A 223 12.31 -13.54 0.48
CA TRP A 223 12.75 -12.26 1.03
C TRP A 223 12.38 -12.13 2.50
N GLU A 224 13.36 -11.89 3.36
CA GLU A 224 13.12 -11.68 4.79
C GLU A 224 12.86 -10.20 5.08
N VAL A 225 11.60 -9.84 5.33
CA VAL A 225 11.16 -8.44 5.55
C VAL A 225 11.56 -7.95 6.95
N GLU A 226 11.37 -8.80 7.94
CA GLU A 226 11.72 -8.59 9.36
C GLU A 226 12.08 -9.95 9.98
N PRO A 227 12.74 -10.01 11.15
CA PRO A 227 13.23 -11.26 11.71
C PRO A 227 12.13 -12.32 11.85
N GLY A 228 12.32 -13.46 11.20
CA GLY A 228 11.36 -14.57 11.23
C GLY A 228 10.16 -14.42 10.27
N ARG A 229 10.06 -13.32 9.53
CA ARG A 229 9.05 -13.11 8.48
C ARG A 229 9.73 -13.13 7.11
N THR A 230 9.79 -14.33 6.51
CA THR A 230 10.18 -14.52 5.11
C THR A 230 8.95 -14.65 4.24
N VAL A 231 8.94 -13.95 3.11
CA VAL A 231 7.83 -13.93 2.15
C VAL A 231 8.29 -14.34 0.76
N LYS A 232 7.34 -14.76 -0.09
CA LYS A 232 7.59 -15.03 -1.51
C LYS A 232 7.42 -13.74 -2.31
N ALA A 233 8.50 -12.97 -2.40
CA ALA A 233 8.52 -11.70 -3.12
C ALA A 233 8.64 -11.93 -4.63
N TRP A 234 8.04 -11.04 -5.41
CA TRP A 234 8.30 -10.89 -6.85
C TRP A 234 9.44 -9.89 -6.98
N THR A 235 10.53 -10.29 -7.65
CA THR A 235 11.79 -9.55 -7.58
C THR A 235 12.41 -9.41 -8.96
N TYR A 236 13.31 -8.43 -9.09
CA TYR A 236 14.42 -8.56 -10.03
C TYR A 236 15.67 -8.97 -9.25
N ASN A 237 16.32 -10.05 -9.68
CA ASN A 237 17.58 -10.59 -9.13
C ASN A 237 17.50 -10.97 -7.64
N GLY A 238 16.32 -11.40 -7.17
CA GLY A 238 16.14 -11.94 -5.83
C GLY A 238 16.18 -10.94 -4.67
N THR A 239 16.15 -9.63 -4.93
CA THR A 239 16.18 -8.59 -3.88
C THR A 239 14.97 -7.66 -3.94
N VAL A 240 14.62 -7.08 -2.78
CA VAL A 240 13.59 -6.03 -2.66
C VAL A 240 14.14 -4.83 -1.88
N PRO A 241 14.13 -3.60 -2.44
CA PRO A 241 13.98 -3.33 -3.87
C PRO A 241 15.02 -4.11 -4.68
N ALA A 242 14.75 -4.20 -5.97
CA ALA A 242 15.69 -4.71 -6.95
C ALA A 242 17.03 -3.93 -6.92
N PRO A 243 18.10 -4.47 -7.55
CA PRO A 243 19.38 -3.78 -7.63
C PRO A 243 19.26 -2.37 -8.22
N MET A 244 20.00 -1.43 -7.66
CA MET A 244 20.06 -0.07 -8.16
C MET A 244 20.91 -0.02 -9.42
N ILE A 245 20.36 0.53 -10.50
CA ILE A 245 21.11 0.83 -11.71
C ILE A 245 21.58 2.28 -11.61
N LYS A 246 22.89 2.50 -11.67
CA LYS A 246 23.48 3.84 -11.70
C LYS A 246 24.41 4.01 -12.91
N VAL A 247 24.15 5.03 -13.70
CA VAL A 247 24.92 5.36 -14.91
C VAL A 247 25.22 6.85 -14.97
N ASP A 248 26.09 7.25 -15.89
CA ASP A 248 26.49 8.63 -16.11
C ASP A 248 25.69 9.25 -17.25
N VAL A 249 25.56 10.58 -17.23
CA VAL A 249 24.95 11.32 -18.34
C VAL A 249 25.76 11.09 -19.62
N GLY A 250 25.07 10.69 -20.69
CA GLY A 250 25.65 10.38 -22.00
C GLY A 250 25.87 8.88 -22.24
N ASP A 251 25.67 8.02 -21.23
CA ASP A 251 25.85 6.59 -21.40
C ASP A 251 24.84 5.97 -22.37
N ARG A 252 25.31 4.92 -23.07
CA ARG A 252 24.46 3.96 -23.78
C ARG A 252 24.20 2.80 -22.85
N VAL A 253 22.93 2.47 -22.64
CA VAL A 253 22.49 1.45 -21.70
C VAL A 253 21.82 0.32 -22.47
N GLN A 254 22.13 -0.91 -22.09
CA GLN A 254 21.40 -2.09 -22.51
C GLN A 254 20.96 -2.87 -21.27
N ILE A 255 19.69 -3.23 -21.17
CA ILE A 255 19.19 -4.09 -20.08
C ILE A 255 18.54 -5.33 -20.68
N ILE A 256 19.10 -6.49 -20.36
CA ILE A 256 18.53 -7.77 -20.73
C ILE A 256 17.64 -8.22 -19.58
N LEU A 257 16.33 -8.31 -19.83
CA LEU A 257 15.38 -8.91 -18.90
C LEU A 257 15.19 -10.38 -19.24
N HIS A 258 15.47 -11.25 -18.28
CA HIS A 258 15.10 -12.66 -18.26
C HIS A 258 13.79 -12.84 -17.50
N ASN A 259 12.73 -13.30 -18.17
CA ASN A 259 11.46 -13.56 -17.52
C ASN A 259 11.41 -15.00 -16.98
N HIS A 260 11.66 -15.20 -15.69
CA HIS A 260 11.49 -16.49 -15.01
C HIS A 260 10.16 -16.59 -14.24
N LEU A 261 9.25 -15.62 -14.42
CA LEU A 261 7.91 -15.65 -13.83
C LEU A 261 6.94 -16.47 -14.69
N PRO A 262 5.86 -17.00 -14.08
CA PRO A 262 4.86 -17.80 -14.80
C PRO A 262 3.88 -16.95 -15.65
N VAL A 263 4.10 -15.65 -15.73
CA VAL A 263 3.24 -14.68 -16.43
C VAL A 263 4.07 -13.83 -17.40
N ASN A 264 3.41 -13.20 -18.36
CA ASN A 264 4.05 -12.24 -19.27
C ASN A 264 4.59 -11.04 -18.47
N GLN A 265 5.67 -10.43 -18.93
CA GLN A 265 6.33 -9.31 -18.26
C GLN A 265 6.66 -8.15 -19.21
N ASP A 266 6.95 -7.01 -18.61
CA ASP A 266 7.62 -5.83 -19.17
C ASP A 266 8.38 -5.11 -18.04
N ILE A 267 9.20 -4.12 -18.39
CA ILE A 267 9.78 -3.15 -17.44
C ILE A 267 9.50 -1.75 -17.96
N HIS A 268 8.67 -0.99 -17.25
CA HIS A 268 8.52 0.44 -17.47
C HIS A 268 9.58 1.22 -16.69
N TRP A 269 10.17 2.22 -17.35
CA TRP A 269 11.24 3.07 -16.81
C TRP A 269 10.67 4.42 -16.34
N HIS A 270 9.93 4.38 -15.23
CA HIS A 270 9.21 5.53 -14.71
C HIS A 270 10.17 6.70 -14.41
N GLY A 271 9.96 7.81 -15.13
CA GLY A 271 10.74 9.03 -14.97
C GLY A 271 12.00 9.08 -15.83
N LEU A 272 12.20 8.11 -16.72
CA LEU A 272 13.26 8.09 -17.72
C LEU A 272 12.68 8.39 -19.10
N GLU A 273 13.39 9.19 -19.91
CA GLU A 273 13.02 9.38 -21.31
C GLU A 273 13.64 8.26 -22.13
N THR A 274 12.80 7.47 -22.80
CA THR A 274 13.23 6.35 -23.63
C THR A 274 12.57 6.43 -25.01
N PRO A 275 13.19 5.81 -26.05
CA PRO A 275 12.51 5.63 -27.33
C PRO A 275 11.21 4.86 -27.14
N PHE A 276 10.18 5.13 -27.97
CA PHE A 276 8.87 4.47 -27.88
C PHE A 276 8.98 2.95 -27.73
N ALA A 277 9.81 2.27 -28.53
CA ALA A 277 9.95 0.82 -28.48
C ALA A 277 10.65 0.25 -27.21
N MET A 278 11.09 1.12 -26.31
CA MET A 278 11.86 0.81 -25.10
C MET A 278 11.18 1.34 -23.82
N ASP A 279 9.98 1.92 -23.95
CA ASP A 279 9.25 2.53 -22.83
C ASP A 279 8.73 1.51 -21.82
N GLY A 280 8.44 0.27 -22.24
CA GLY A 280 8.19 -0.80 -21.29
C GLY A 280 6.75 -1.06 -20.89
N VAL A 281 5.79 -0.72 -21.75
CA VAL A 281 4.35 -0.83 -21.49
C VAL A 281 3.72 -1.73 -22.54
N ALA A 282 3.71 -3.03 -22.28
CA ALA A 282 3.13 -4.02 -23.17
C ALA A 282 1.59 -4.02 -23.11
N PRO A 283 0.87 -4.29 -24.21
CA PRO A 283 1.35 -4.51 -25.58
C PRO A 283 1.45 -3.22 -26.42
N ILE A 284 1.53 -2.04 -25.79
CA ILE A 284 1.43 -0.75 -26.48
C ILE A 284 2.77 -0.35 -27.09
N THR A 285 3.81 -0.31 -26.28
CA THR A 285 5.14 0.17 -26.65
C THR A 285 6.11 -0.96 -26.99
N GLN A 286 5.77 -2.19 -26.62
CA GLN A 286 6.48 -3.41 -26.97
C GLN A 286 5.53 -4.62 -26.95
N GLU A 287 5.99 -5.76 -27.46
CA GLU A 287 5.33 -7.05 -27.23
C GLU A 287 5.55 -7.54 -25.78
N PRO A 288 4.57 -8.26 -25.18
CA PRO A 288 4.76 -8.89 -23.87
C PRO A 288 5.90 -9.91 -23.87
N ILE A 289 6.73 -9.88 -22.83
CA ILE A 289 7.84 -10.83 -22.65
C ILE A 289 7.28 -12.11 -22.04
N ALA A 290 7.16 -13.17 -22.83
CA ALA A 290 6.57 -14.43 -22.38
C ALA A 290 7.40 -15.11 -21.26
N PRO A 291 6.81 -15.99 -20.44
CA PRO A 291 7.55 -16.85 -19.52
C PRO A 291 8.70 -17.60 -20.21
N GLY A 292 9.89 -17.53 -19.62
CA GLY A 292 11.12 -18.12 -20.14
C GLY A 292 11.73 -17.39 -21.35
N ALA A 293 11.16 -16.25 -21.76
CA ALA A 293 11.70 -15.43 -22.84
C ALA A 293 12.53 -14.27 -22.29
N ASP A 294 13.38 -13.74 -23.16
CA ASP A 294 14.22 -12.58 -22.88
C ASP A 294 13.80 -11.38 -23.73
N PHE A 295 14.07 -10.19 -23.22
CA PHE A 295 13.98 -8.95 -23.99
C PHE A 295 15.16 -8.04 -23.68
N THR A 296 15.61 -7.31 -24.70
CA THR A 296 16.70 -6.34 -24.55
C THR A 296 16.15 -4.93 -24.72
N TYR A 297 16.16 -4.17 -23.63
CA TYR A 297 15.99 -2.72 -23.65
C TYR A 297 17.30 -2.06 -24.04
N ALA A 298 17.28 -1.07 -24.95
CA ALA A 298 18.47 -0.35 -25.36
C ALA A 298 18.17 1.13 -25.64
N PHE A 299 18.80 2.02 -24.88
CA PHE A 299 18.58 3.46 -24.98
C PHE A 299 19.81 4.26 -24.51
N SER A 300 19.84 5.55 -24.80
CA SER A 300 20.83 6.49 -24.26
C SER A 300 20.17 7.37 -23.21
N VAL A 301 20.96 7.82 -22.23
CA VAL A 301 20.52 8.77 -21.20
C VAL A 301 21.28 10.08 -21.39
N ASP A 302 20.59 11.19 -21.60
CA ASP A 302 21.19 12.46 -22.04
C ASP A 302 21.13 13.59 -21.01
N ARG A 303 20.45 13.36 -19.88
CA ARG A 303 20.42 14.27 -18.73
C ARG A 303 20.36 13.49 -17.41
N PRO A 304 20.50 14.16 -16.25
CA PRO A 304 20.29 13.52 -14.96
C PRO A 304 18.85 13.06 -14.76
N TYR A 305 18.68 11.91 -14.12
CA TYR A 305 17.37 11.31 -13.82
C TYR A 305 17.40 10.62 -12.45
N MET A 306 16.39 10.90 -11.63
CA MET A 306 16.03 10.08 -10.47
C MET A 306 14.77 9.29 -10.84
N ALA A 307 14.98 8.12 -11.41
CA ALA A 307 13.93 7.26 -11.97
C ALA A 307 13.76 5.98 -11.12
N MET A 308 12.65 5.30 -11.35
CA MET A 308 12.35 3.97 -10.82
C MET A 308 12.02 3.04 -11.98
N TYR A 309 12.09 1.74 -11.76
CA TYR A 309 11.69 0.75 -12.77
C TYR A 309 10.84 -0.34 -12.16
N HIS A 310 9.77 -0.70 -12.85
CA HIS A 310 8.73 -1.61 -12.39
C HIS A 310 7.86 -2.10 -13.57
N PRO A 311 7.20 -3.26 -13.47
CA PRO A 311 6.32 -3.75 -14.53
C PRO A 311 5.02 -2.95 -14.61
N HIS A 312 4.55 -2.71 -15.83
CA HIS A 312 3.20 -2.16 -16.09
C HIS A 312 2.22 -3.27 -16.47
N LEU A 313 2.69 -4.36 -17.08
CA LEU A 313 1.90 -5.56 -17.30
C LEU A 313 1.86 -6.40 -16.02
N HIS A 314 0.65 -6.57 -15.46
CA HIS A 314 0.43 -7.17 -14.14
C HIS A 314 1.05 -6.39 -12.96
N GLY A 315 1.33 -5.09 -13.15
CA GLY A 315 1.92 -4.22 -12.13
C GLY A 315 1.11 -4.16 -10.84
N GLN A 316 -0.22 -4.25 -10.90
CA GLN A 316 -1.10 -4.27 -9.73
C GLN A 316 -0.84 -5.43 -8.76
N MET A 317 -0.14 -6.46 -9.21
CA MET A 317 0.24 -7.62 -8.40
C MET A 317 1.76 -7.69 -8.22
N ALA A 318 2.55 -7.44 -9.28
CA ALA A 318 4.00 -7.54 -9.21
C ALA A 318 4.64 -6.41 -8.37
N VAL A 319 4.20 -5.15 -8.53
CA VAL A 319 4.78 -4.01 -7.80
C VAL A 319 4.55 -4.15 -6.28
N PRO A 320 3.31 -4.35 -5.77
CA PRO A 320 3.09 -4.58 -4.34
C PRO A 320 3.90 -5.74 -3.75
N ASN A 321 4.21 -6.75 -4.57
CA ASN A 321 4.95 -7.93 -4.13
C ASN A 321 6.47 -7.80 -4.21
N GLY A 322 7.00 -6.61 -4.52
CA GLY A 322 8.42 -6.26 -4.40
C GLY A 322 9.14 -5.96 -5.71
N MET A 323 8.44 -5.95 -6.85
CA MET A 323 9.07 -5.90 -8.17
C MET A 323 9.30 -4.46 -8.65
N PHE A 324 10.09 -3.73 -7.89
CA PHE A 324 10.46 -2.33 -8.14
C PHE A 324 11.94 -2.08 -7.82
N GLY A 325 12.56 -1.12 -8.50
CA GLY A 325 13.95 -0.74 -8.28
C GLY A 325 14.27 0.69 -8.69
N VAL A 326 15.48 1.14 -8.37
CA VAL A 326 15.92 2.52 -8.62
C VAL A 326 16.83 2.58 -9.84
N PHE A 327 16.60 3.58 -10.70
CA PHE A 327 17.46 3.91 -11.84
C PHE A 327 17.94 5.36 -11.71
N GLN A 328 19.23 5.54 -11.50
CA GLN A 328 19.85 6.86 -11.35
C GLN A 328 20.79 7.18 -12.52
N VAL A 329 20.63 8.37 -13.08
CA VAL A 329 21.57 8.94 -14.04
C VAL A 329 22.23 10.17 -13.44
N GLY A 330 23.55 10.14 -13.33
CA GLY A 330 24.37 11.22 -12.79
C GLY A 330 24.23 11.41 -11.27
N ASP A 331 24.58 12.61 -10.82
CA ASP A 331 24.59 12.99 -9.41
C ASP A 331 23.19 13.33 -8.88
N THR A 332 22.98 13.07 -7.59
CA THR A 332 21.76 13.41 -6.88
C THR A 332 21.56 14.94 -6.84
N PRO A 333 20.34 15.45 -7.15
CA PRO A 333 20.09 16.88 -7.32
C PRO A 333 19.98 17.60 -5.97
N ILE A 334 21.14 17.92 -5.39
CA ILE A 334 21.27 18.63 -4.11
C ILE A 334 21.40 20.15 -4.30
N ALA A 335 20.95 20.92 -3.31
CA ALA A 335 21.17 22.36 -3.25
C ALA A 335 22.63 22.67 -2.89
N LYS A 336 23.24 23.68 -3.53
CA LYS A 336 24.63 24.09 -3.27
C LYS A 336 24.77 25.61 -3.34
N GLY A 337 25.49 26.20 -2.40
CA GLY A 337 25.83 27.63 -2.43
C GLY A 337 24.63 28.56 -2.31
N VAL A 338 23.56 28.10 -1.66
CA VAL A 338 22.31 28.84 -1.46
C VAL A 338 22.05 29.07 0.02
N THR A 339 21.25 30.09 0.32
CA THR A 339 20.72 30.32 1.66
C THR A 339 19.20 30.22 1.60
N VAL A 340 18.63 29.27 2.36
CA VAL A 340 17.18 29.01 2.40
C VAL A 340 16.73 29.16 3.84
N ASN A 341 15.77 30.04 4.11
CA ASN A 341 15.28 30.36 5.46
C ASN A 341 16.41 30.61 6.49
N ASN A 342 17.42 31.41 6.11
CA ASN A 342 18.61 31.74 6.91
C ASN A 342 19.57 30.57 7.21
N VAL A 343 19.35 29.38 6.65
CA VAL A 343 20.31 28.27 6.70
C VAL A 343 21.18 28.34 5.44
N ASN A 344 22.49 28.43 5.62
CA ASN A 344 23.44 28.44 4.52
C ASN A 344 23.84 27.00 4.15
N VAL A 345 23.65 26.66 2.87
CA VAL A 345 24.15 25.41 2.27
C VAL A 345 25.47 25.73 1.54
N PRO A 346 26.61 25.13 1.93
CA PRO A 346 27.90 25.44 1.33
C PRO A 346 27.93 25.19 -0.19
N ALA A 347 28.75 25.95 -0.92
CA ALA A 347 28.90 25.78 -2.37
C ALA A 347 29.61 24.48 -2.75
N ASP A 348 30.48 23.99 -1.88
CA ASP A 348 31.27 22.77 -2.01
C ASP A 348 30.68 21.59 -1.23
N VAL A 349 29.43 21.71 -0.73
CA VAL A 349 28.75 20.66 0.03
C VAL A 349 28.76 19.34 -0.74
N LYS A 350 29.12 18.28 -0.01
CA LYS A 350 28.99 16.89 -0.46
C LYS A 350 28.24 16.14 0.64
N PRO A 351 27.17 15.41 0.31
CA PRO A 351 26.49 14.60 1.30
C PRO A 351 27.44 13.51 1.78
N ALA A 352 27.55 13.33 3.09
CA ALA A 352 28.32 12.25 3.69
C ALA A 352 27.71 10.89 3.32
N VAL A 353 26.39 10.84 3.18
CA VAL A 353 25.62 9.67 2.75
C VAL A 353 24.52 10.13 1.80
N ASP A 354 24.30 9.35 0.74
CA ASP A 354 23.27 9.55 -0.27
C ASP A 354 22.44 8.26 -0.37
N ILE A 355 21.16 8.34 -0.05
CA ILE A 355 20.30 7.16 0.18
C ILE A 355 19.08 7.19 -0.74
N PRO A 356 18.93 6.20 -1.63
CA PRO A 356 17.62 5.90 -2.18
C PRO A 356 16.77 5.22 -1.10
N MET A 357 15.66 5.85 -0.73
CA MET A 357 14.68 5.32 0.21
C MET A 357 13.38 4.99 -0.52
N VAL A 358 13.22 3.72 -0.86
CA VAL A 358 12.01 3.17 -1.48
C VAL A 358 10.99 2.86 -0.40
N LEU A 359 9.80 3.44 -0.55
CA LEU A 359 8.65 3.33 0.35
C LEU A 359 7.67 2.31 -0.23
N ASN A 360 7.18 1.40 0.61
CA ASN A 360 6.10 0.48 0.25
C ASN A 360 5.14 0.27 1.42
N ASP A 361 3.88 -0.03 1.10
CA ASP A 361 2.78 -0.26 2.05
C ASP A 361 1.89 -1.45 1.71
N SER A 362 2.19 -2.17 0.64
CA SER A 362 1.26 -3.14 0.06
C SER A 362 1.92 -4.48 -0.25
N GLY A 363 1.08 -5.44 -0.65
CA GLY A 363 1.47 -6.80 -1.02
C GLY A 363 2.19 -7.57 0.09
N VAL A 364 2.91 -8.62 -0.29
CA VAL A 364 3.59 -9.49 0.69
C VAL A 364 4.72 -8.78 1.43
N ILE A 365 5.25 -7.69 0.89
CA ILE A 365 6.28 -6.89 1.55
C ILE A 365 5.67 -6.06 2.69
N GLY A 366 4.55 -5.37 2.42
CA GLY A 366 3.87 -4.49 3.37
C GLY A 366 4.66 -3.21 3.70
N PHE A 367 4.32 -2.58 4.82
CA PHE A 367 4.98 -1.38 5.34
C PHE A 367 6.48 -1.59 5.53
N SER A 368 7.28 -0.93 4.68
CA SER A 368 8.73 -1.10 4.66
C SER A 368 9.46 0.12 4.11
N LEU A 369 10.72 0.24 4.52
CA LEU A 369 11.71 1.14 3.92
C LEU A 369 12.81 0.26 3.32
N ASN A 370 13.08 0.42 2.02
CA ASN A 370 14.04 -0.40 1.30
C ASN A 370 13.79 -1.91 1.50
N GLY A 371 12.52 -2.32 1.45
CA GLY A 371 12.09 -3.71 1.53
C GLY A 371 12.20 -4.34 2.92
N LYS A 372 12.64 -3.59 3.93
CA LYS A 372 12.69 -4.04 5.33
C LYS A 372 11.66 -3.31 6.19
N SER A 373 11.06 -4.05 7.11
CA SER A 373 10.19 -3.48 8.14
C SER A 373 10.98 -3.31 9.44
N PHE A 374 10.67 -2.31 10.25
CA PHE A 374 11.27 -2.18 11.58
C PHE A 374 11.01 -3.46 12.39
N PRO A 375 12.00 -4.02 13.13
CA PRO A 375 13.30 -3.44 13.49
C PRO A 375 14.45 -3.72 12.51
N ALA A 376 14.18 -4.25 11.32
CA ALA A 376 15.22 -4.66 10.35
C ALA A 376 15.66 -3.57 9.36
N THR A 377 15.09 -2.38 9.44
CA THR A 377 15.52 -1.23 8.64
C THR A 377 16.95 -0.82 9.00
N ALA A 378 17.69 -0.31 8.01
CA ALA A 378 19.07 0.12 8.22
C ALA A 378 19.11 1.55 8.78
N PRO A 379 19.80 1.82 9.90
CA PRO A 379 20.00 3.17 10.40
C PRO A 379 20.95 3.95 9.49
N ILE A 380 20.76 5.26 9.42
CA ILE A 380 21.67 6.21 8.78
C ILE A 380 22.68 6.65 9.84
N VAL A 381 23.95 6.32 9.68
CA VAL A 381 25.01 6.66 10.66
C VAL A 381 25.91 7.75 10.08
N VAL A 382 25.99 8.89 10.76
CA VAL A 382 26.74 10.08 10.31
C VAL A 382 27.39 10.79 11.49
N ASN A 383 28.28 11.74 11.23
CA ASN A 383 28.90 12.59 12.25
C ASN A 383 28.13 13.90 12.40
N GLU A 384 28.26 14.53 13.58
CA GLU A 384 27.81 15.90 13.76
C GLU A 384 28.45 16.85 12.73
N GLY A 385 27.61 17.63 12.04
CA GLY A 385 28.00 18.56 10.97
C GLY A 385 27.90 17.97 9.56
N ASP A 386 27.62 16.67 9.41
CA ASP A 386 27.43 16.06 8.10
C ASP A 386 26.14 16.54 7.43
N TRP A 387 26.20 16.80 6.13
CA TRP A 387 25.02 16.91 5.29
C TRP A 387 24.66 15.52 4.75
N VAL A 388 23.37 15.21 4.68
CA VAL A 388 22.86 13.92 4.18
C VAL A 388 21.86 14.20 3.06
N ALA A 389 21.88 13.37 2.02
CA ALA A 389 20.89 13.38 0.97
C ALA A 389 20.04 12.09 1.04
N VAL A 390 18.74 12.24 0.87
CA VAL A 390 17.79 11.11 0.75
C VAL A 390 16.90 11.39 -0.44
N THR A 391 16.78 10.43 -1.35
CA THR A 391 15.77 10.46 -2.41
C THR A 391 14.70 9.43 -2.09
N TYR A 392 13.48 9.90 -1.83
CA TYR A 392 12.31 9.06 -1.66
C TYR A 392 11.79 8.55 -2.98
N TYR A 393 11.35 7.30 -3.01
CA TYR A 393 10.69 6.66 -4.14
C TYR A 393 9.45 5.94 -3.59
N ASN A 394 8.24 6.43 -3.86
CA ASN A 394 7.04 5.77 -3.34
C ASN A 394 6.48 4.76 -4.35
N GLU A 395 6.74 3.48 -4.11
CA GLU A 395 6.23 2.33 -4.87
C GLU A 395 5.00 1.69 -4.21
N GLY A 396 4.53 2.28 -3.11
CA GLY A 396 3.32 1.88 -2.40
C GLY A 396 2.04 2.42 -3.05
N LEU A 397 0.90 2.09 -2.43
CA LEU A 397 -0.43 2.51 -2.88
C LEU A 397 -0.96 3.70 -2.08
N MET A 398 -0.28 4.10 -1.01
CA MET A 398 -0.67 5.18 -0.12
C MET A 398 0.30 6.35 -0.18
N VAL A 399 -0.19 7.53 0.21
CA VAL A 399 0.69 8.67 0.50
C VAL A 399 1.41 8.43 1.83
N HIS A 400 2.70 8.74 1.87
CA HIS A 400 3.53 8.62 3.09
C HIS A 400 4.08 9.98 3.52
N PRO A 401 3.61 10.56 4.64
CA PRO A 401 4.23 11.73 5.25
C PRO A 401 5.55 11.34 5.93
N MET A 402 6.68 11.51 5.27
CA MET A 402 7.99 11.18 5.84
C MET A 402 8.50 12.30 6.76
N HIS A 403 8.72 11.94 8.02
CA HIS A 403 9.13 12.84 9.10
C HIS A 403 10.45 12.39 9.72
N LEU A 404 11.39 13.34 9.81
CA LEU A 404 12.67 13.16 10.49
C LEU A 404 12.65 13.99 11.78
N HIS A 405 12.88 13.32 12.90
CA HIS A 405 12.97 13.99 14.20
C HIS A 405 14.23 14.87 14.24
N GLU A 406 14.15 15.98 14.98
CA GLU A 406 15.19 17.01 15.16
C GLU A 406 15.53 17.83 13.91
N PHE A 407 15.77 17.19 12.77
CA PHE A 407 16.26 17.87 11.58
C PHE A 407 15.15 18.12 10.55
N PRO A 408 14.82 19.39 10.23
CA PRO A 408 13.96 19.67 9.09
C PRO A 408 14.64 19.22 7.80
N GLN A 409 13.83 18.93 6.78
CA GLN A 409 14.26 18.45 5.48
C GLN A 409 14.21 19.59 4.46
N LEU A 410 15.33 19.88 3.80
CA LEU A 410 15.40 20.79 2.66
C LEU A 410 15.03 20.03 1.39
N VAL A 411 13.86 20.28 0.82
CA VAL A 411 13.45 19.69 -0.46
C VAL A 411 14.22 20.36 -1.59
N THR A 412 14.94 19.58 -2.39
CA THR A 412 15.83 20.08 -3.46
C THR A 412 15.40 19.64 -4.85
N ALA A 413 14.63 18.55 -4.97
CA ALA A 413 14.08 18.09 -6.24
C ALA A 413 12.74 17.37 -6.06
N GLU A 414 11.91 17.44 -7.10
CA GLU A 414 10.63 16.75 -7.23
C GLU A 414 10.62 15.99 -8.56
N ASP A 415 10.27 14.72 -8.53
CA ASP A 415 10.23 13.79 -9.66
C ASP A 415 11.51 13.80 -10.53
N GLY A 416 12.65 13.97 -9.87
CA GLY A 416 13.98 14.03 -10.49
C GLY A 416 14.36 15.38 -11.09
N PHE A 417 13.49 16.39 -11.02
CA PHE A 417 13.77 17.75 -11.45
C PHE A 417 14.24 18.62 -10.27
N PRO A 418 15.45 19.21 -10.32
CA PRO A 418 15.89 20.18 -9.32
C PRO A 418 14.92 21.34 -9.20
N LEU A 419 14.59 21.74 -7.97
CA LEU A 419 13.74 22.89 -7.69
C LEU A 419 14.51 24.19 -7.89
N GLU A 420 13.92 25.16 -8.59
CA GLU A 420 14.48 26.52 -8.69
C GLU A 420 14.51 27.23 -7.32
N SER A 421 13.59 26.86 -6.43
CA SER A 421 13.49 27.39 -5.07
C SER A 421 13.33 26.25 -4.07
N PRO A 422 14.45 25.67 -3.57
CA PRO A 422 14.42 24.69 -2.49
C PRO A 422 13.73 25.27 -1.24
N TYR A 423 13.04 24.42 -0.48
CA TYR A 423 12.28 24.84 0.70
C TYR A 423 12.38 23.83 1.83
N TRP A 424 12.32 24.31 3.07
CA TRP A 424 12.36 23.46 4.25
C TRP A 424 10.96 22.97 4.62
N VAL A 425 10.87 21.70 5.01
CA VAL A 425 9.70 21.08 5.60
C VAL A 425 10.08 20.29 6.83
N ASP A 426 9.16 20.19 7.77
CA ASP A 426 9.27 19.24 8.88
C ASP A 426 8.93 17.81 8.41
N THR A 427 7.77 17.69 7.76
CA THR A 427 7.21 16.44 7.25
C THR A 427 6.88 16.60 5.77
N LEU A 428 7.33 15.67 4.92
CA LEU A 428 7.10 15.69 3.48
C LEU A 428 6.10 14.62 3.06
N LEU A 429 5.01 15.01 2.39
CA LEU A 429 4.06 14.06 1.79
C LEU A 429 4.63 13.52 0.47
N VAL A 430 4.80 12.21 0.38
CA VAL A 430 5.23 11.52 -0.85
C VAL A 430 4.09 10.66 -1.36
N ALA A 431 3.45 11.03 -2.47
CA ALA A 431 2.35 10.25 -3.06
C ALA A 431 2.86 9.07 -3.90
N PRO A 432 2.02 8.05 -4.20
CA PRO A 432 2.39 6.94 -5.08
C PRO A 432 2.98 7.39 -6.42
N GLY A 433 4.09 6.79 -6.83
CA GLY A 433 4.84 7.13 -8.05
C GLY A 433 5.70 8.39 -7.96
N GLN A 434 5.59 9.18 -6.89
CA GLN A 434 6.40 10.38 -6.72
C GLN A 434 7.80 10.07 -6.19
N ARG A 435 8.72 10.95 -6.56
CA ARG A 435 10.07 10.99 -6.01
C ARG A 435 10.40 12.37 -5.49
N TYR A 436 11.02 12.45 -4.32
CA TYR A 436 11.53 13.71 -3.79
C TYR A 436 12.96 13.53 -3.32
N THR A 437 13.84 14.47 -3.65
CA THR A 437 15.17 14.54 -3.04
C THR A 437 15.13 15.59 -1.92
N VAL A 438 15.59 15.19 -0.75
CA VAL A 438 15.74 16.04 0.41
C VAL A 438 17.16 16.02 0.93
N MET A 439 17.57 17.11 1.59
CA MET A 439 18.78 17.18 2.37
C MET A 439 18.47 17.51 3.83
N PHE A 440 19.29 17.03 4.76
CA PHE A 440 19.30 17.54 6.12
C PHE A 440 20.74 17.72 6.61
N HIS A 441 20.91 18.56 7.63
CA HIS A 441 22.21 18.85 8.25
C HIS A 441 22.19 18.31 9.68
N ALA A 442 23.06 17.33 9.96
CA ALA A 442 23.09 16.61 11.22
C ALA A 442 23.77 17.44 12.33
N THR A 443 23.08 18.42 12.88
CA THR A 443 23.66 19.40 13.81
C THR A 443 23.65 18.98 15.29
N GLN A 444 23.02 17.86 15.63
CA GLN A 444 22.80 17.46 17.01
C GLN A 444 23.04 15.96 17.20
N LYS A 445 23.97 15.61 18.09
CA LYS A 445 24.27 14.22 18.45
C LYS A 445 23.06 13.53 19.08
N GLY A 446 22.85 12.26 18.73
CA GLY A 446 21.72 11.49 19.22
C GLY A 446 21.29 10.39 18.26
N THR A 447 20.24 9.69 18.64
CA THR A 447 19.51 8.76 17.77
C THR A 447 18.12 9.32 17.55
N TRP A 448 17.82 9.69 16.31
CA TRP A 448 16.60 10.40 15.94
C TRP A 448 15.75 9.50 15.05
N ALA A 449 14.45 9.37 15.37
CA ALA A 449 13.56 8.55 14.57
C ALA A 449 13.33 9.18 13.17
N TYR A 450 13.21 8.32 12.16
CA TYR A 450 12.90 8.72 10.79
C TYR A 450 11.83 7.78 10.27
N HIS A 451 10.61 8.27 10.09
CA HIS A 451 9.47 7.40 9.86
C HIS A 451 8.33 8.04 9.06
N CYS A 452 7.41 7.19 8.59
CA CYS A 452 6.12 7.63 8.10
C CYS A 452 5.27 8.13 9.28
N HIS A 453 4.71 9.34 9.18
CA HIS A 453 3.94 10.00 10.23
C HIS A 453 2.45 9.59 10.25
N ILE A 454 2.07 8.58 9.47
CA ILE A 454 0.82 7.85 9.70
C ILE A 454 1.13 6.79 10.77
N LEU A 455 0.67 7.01 12.01
CA LEU A 455 1.15 6.26 13.18
C LEU A 455 0.94 4.74 13.06
N ASN A 456 -0.18 4.30 12.48
CA ASN A 456 -0.43 2.88 12.24
C ASN A 456 0.46 2.26 11.14
N HIS A 457 1.33 3.03 10.48
CA HIS A 457 2.41 2.51 9.62
C HIS A 457 3.74 2.35 10.36
N ALA A 458 3.83 2.84 11.60
CA ALA A 458 5.04 2.91 12.42
C ALA A 458 4.92 2.18 13.77
N GLU A 459 3.70 2.06 14.31
CA GLU A 459 3.42 1.42 15.59
C GLU A 459 2.08 0.67 15.59
N LYS A 460 2.04 -0.38 16.40
CA LYS A 460 0.84 -1.17 16.72
C LYS A 460 0.89 -1.53 18.20
N ALA A 461 -0.21 -2.08 18.73
CA ALA A 461 -0.29 -2.48 20.14
C ALA A 461 0.81 -3.46 20.60
N THR A 462 1.48 -4.15 19.66
CA THR A 462 2.57 -5.10 19.93
C THR A 462 3.96 -4.56 19.65
N GLY A 463 4.11 -3.26 19.43
CA GLY A 463 5.42 -2.62 19.23
C GLY A 463 5.51 -1.72 18.00
N MET A 464 6.69 -1.12 17.86
CA MET A 464 7.11 -0.48 16.62
C MET A 464 7.24 -1.52 15.50
N PHE A 465 6.83 -1.14 14.30
CA PHE A 465 6.94 -1.97 13.10
C PHE A 465 6.92 -1.06 11.86
N GLY A 466 7.08 -1.63 10.67
CA GLY A 466 6.74 -0.90 9.45
C GLY A 466 7.80 0.10 9.03
N MET A 467 7.35 1.30 8.66
CA MET A 467 8.13 2.33 7.99
C MET A 467 8.87 3.23 8.98
N VAL A 468 9.81 2.65 9.71
CA VAL A 468 10.58 3.32 10.76
C VAL A 468 12.05 2.95 10.64
N THR A 469 12.94 3.94 10.70
CA THR A 469 14.38 3.76 10.90
C THR A 469 14.90 4.86 11.84
N ALA A 470 16.21 4.99 11.96
CA ALA A 470 16.84 6.03 12.75
C ALA A 470 18.02 6.69 12.01
N VAL A 471 18.24 7.96 12.35
CA VAL A 471 19.50 8.68 12.07
C VAL A 471 20.31 8.71 13.36
N VAL A 472 21.52 8.14 13.32
CA VAL A 472 22.47 8.11 14.42
C VAL A 472 23.58 9.12 14.13
N VAL A 473 23.63 10.19 14.91
CA VAL A 473 24.62 11.26 14.80
C VAL A 473 25.66 11.10 15.91
N GLN A 474 26.93 10.86 15.54
CA GLN A 474 28.04 10.52 16.44
C GLN A 474 28.95 11.70 16.81
#